data_AF-A0A4S3TPA4-F1
#
_entry.id   AF-A0A4S3TPA4-F1
#
_cell.length_a   1.000
_cell.length_b   1.000
_cell.length_c   1.000
_cell.angle_alpha   90.00
_cell.angle_beta   90.00
_cell.angle_gamma   90.00
#
_symmetry.space_group_name_H-M   'P 1'
#
loop_
_entity.id
_entity.type
_entity.pdbx_description
1 polymer ?
#
loop_
_entity_poly.entity_id
_entity_poly.type
_entity_poly.pdbx_seq_one_letter_code
_entity_poly.pdbx_strand_id
1 'polypeptide(L)'
;MLARDTRVILASLAALGVALAAALALESAFGVAVLDQPLLSFLLVAGLAVLAPQLYLAATDDDISPRTRVRVGVILLGLFALGFADPEPGRGLAVFGDLEALQHVLILVIGAGAFVALVCYEFVAGFRSRAITTETEST
;
A
#
# COMPACT_ATOMS: atom_id res chain seq x y z
N MET A 1 -24.44 14.34 11.09
CA MET A 1 -24.13 13.34 10.04
C MET A 1 -22.65 13.06 10.10
N LEU A 2 -22.22 11.83 10.39
CA LEU A 2 -20.81 11.44 10.28
C LEU A 2 -20.33 11.70 8.84
N ALA A 3 -19.26 12.47 8.68
CA ALA A 3 -18.61 12.71 7.39
C ALA A 3 -18.28 11.38 6.71
N ARG A 4 -18.48 11.31 5.39
CA ARG A 4 -18.31 10.09 4.59
C ARG A 4 -16.92 9.47 4.81
N ASP A 5 -15.88 10.30 4.88
CA ASP A 5 -14.51 9.90 5.16
C ASP A 5 -14.37 9.14 6.48
N THR A 6 -15.00 9.63 7.55
CA THR A 6 -15.01 8.93 8.84
C THR A 6 -15.66 7.56 8.73
N ARG A 7 -16.73 7.42 7.94
CA ARG A 7 -17.39 6.12 7.73
C ARG A 7 -16.52 5.13 6.97
N VAL A 8 -15.80 5.59 5.94
CA VAL A 8 -14.89 4.73 5.16
C VAL A 8 -13.70 4.26 5.98
N ILE A 9 -13.13 5.16 6.80
CA ILE A 9 -12.07 4.80 7.74
C ILE A 9 -12.58 3.77 8.74
N LEU A 10 -13.75 4.00 9.33
CA LEU A 10 -14.37 3.04 10.26
C LEU A 10 -14.68 1.70 9.59
N ALA A 11 -15.16 1.70 8.35
CA ALA A 11 -15.44 0.49 7.59
C ALA A 11 -14.15 -0.30 7.29
N SER A 12 -13.06 0.39 6.98
CA SER A 12 -11.76 -0.25 6.72
C SER A 12 -11.14 -0.81 8.00
N LEU A 13 -11.31 -0.10 9.12
CA LEU A 13 -10.92 -0.60 10.44
C LEU A 13 -11.75 -1.82 10.85
N ALA A 14 -13.05 -1.80 10.58
CA ALA A 14 -13.93 -2.95 10.80
C ALA A 14 -13.54 -4.13 9.89
N ALA A 15 -13.22 -3.88 8.62
CA ALA A 15 -12.74 -4.90 7.69
C ALA A 15 -11.41 -5.51 8.16
N LEU A 16 -10.49 -4.69 8.68
CA LEU A 16 -9.27 -5.18 9.33
C LEU A 16 -9.60 -6.08 10.53
N GLY A 17 -10.52 -5.64 11.41
CA GLY A 17 -10.95 -6.43 12.55
C GLY A 17 -11.54 -7.80 12.15
N VAL A 18 -12.36 -7.82 11.10
CA VAL A 18 -12.90 -9.06 10.52
C VAL A 18 -11.78 -9.93 9.93
N ALA A 19 -10.82 -9.34 9.22
CA ALA A 19 -9.70 -10.09 8.65
C ALA A 19 -8.79 -10.69 9.74
N LEU A 20 -8.53 -9.95 10.82
CA LEU A 20 -7.78 -10.46 11.98
C LEU A 20 -8.55 -11.58 12.69
N ALA A 21 -9.85 -11.43 12.91
CA ALA A 21 -10.67 -12.49 13.48
C ALA A 21 -10.69 -13.74 12.61
N ALA A 22 -10.76 -13.58 11.28
CA ALA A 22 -10.68 -14.68 10.32
C ALA A 22 -9.30 -15.35 10.35
N ALA A 23 -8.21 -14.59 10.46
CA ALA A 23 -6.86 -15.12 10.59
C ALA A 23 -6.70 -15.98 11.85
N LEU A 24 -7.15 -15.48 13.01
CA LEU A 24 -7.13 -16.22 14.27
C LEU A 24 -8.01 -17.47 14.23
N ALA A 25 -9.19 -17.38 13.59
CA ALA A 25 -10.05 -18.53 13.37
C ALA A 25 -9.37 -19.60 12.49
N LEU A 26 -8.66 -19.18 11.45
CA LEU A 26 -7.89 -20.08 10.58
C LEU A 26 -6.75 -20.77 11.34
N GLU A 27 -6.04 -20.02 12.18
CA GLU A 27 -4.97 -20.56 13.01
C GLU A 27 -5.50 -21.61 13.99
N SER A 28 -6.58 -21.30 14.71
CA SER A 28 -7.20 -22.25 15.63
C SER A 28 -7.79 -23.49 14.94
N ALA A 29 -8.32 -23.36 13.72
CA ALA A 29 -8.97 -24.46 13.01
C ALA A 29 -7.99 -25.34 12.21
N PHE A 30 -6.95 -24.75 11.63
CA PHE A 30 -6.04 -25.42 10.69
C PHE A 30 -4.56 -25.42 11.13
N GLY A 31 -4.23 -24.77 12.25
CA GLY A 31 -2.85 -24.64 12.74
C GLY A 31 -1.97 -23.75 11.85
N VAL A 32 -2.56 -22.95 10.97
CA VAL A 32 -1.82 -22.04 10.08
C VAL A 32 -1.63 -20.71 10.79
N ALA A 33 -0.40 -20.40 11.18
CA ALA A 33 -0.05 -19.12 11.79
C ALA A 33 0.02 -18.02 10.72
N VAL A 34 -1.16 -17.55 10.30
CA VAL A 34 -1.36 -16.50 9.29
C VAL A 34 -0.64 -15.20 9.70
N LEU A 35 -0.63 -14.89 10.99
CA LEU A 35 -0.01 -13.69 11.54
C LEU A 35 1.52 -13.78 11.68
N ASP A 36 2.07 -15.00 11.69
CA ASP A 36 3.51 -15.24 11.71
C ASP A 36 4.16 -15.05 10.32
N GLN A 37 3.36 -14.79 9.28
CA GLN A 37 3.86 -14.50 7.94
C GLN A 37 4.02 -12.98 7.73
N PRO A 38 5.25 -12.44 7.66
CA PRO A 38 5.49 -11.00 7.52
C PRO A 38 4.73 -10.37 6.37
N LEU A 39 4.71 -11.03 5.20
CA LEU A 39 4.06 -10.49 4.00
C LEU A 39 2.55 -10.38 4.19
N LEU A 40 1.93 -11.38 4.79
CA LEU A 40 0.48 -11.41 4.95
C LEU A 40 0.02 -10.38 5.98
N SER A 41 0.75 -10.28 7.11
CA SER A 41 0.53 -9.25 8.11
C SER A 41 0.71 -7.83 7.53
N PHE A 42 1.72 -7.62 6.69
CA PHE A 42 1.91 -6.36 5.96
C PHE A 42 0.73 -6.05 5.04
N LEU A 43 0.26 -7.02 4.24
CA LEU A 43 -0.87 -6.81 3.32
C LEU A 43 -2.18 -6.51 4.06
N LEU A 44 -2.42 -7.14 5.21
CA LEU A 44 -3.60 -6.85 6.04
C LEU A 44 -3.53 -5.45 6.64
N VAL A 45 -2.42 -5.08 7.25
CA VAL A 45 -2.31 -3.77 7.93
C VAL A 45 -2.13 -2.65 6.91
N ALA A 46 -1.07 -2.70 6.10
CA ALA A 46 -0.74 -1.62 5.19
C ALA A 46 -1.61 -1.64 3.93
N GLY A 47 -1.94 -2.82 3.41
CA GLY A 47 -2.79 -2.96 2.23
C GLY A 47 -4.26 -2.69 2.54
N LEU A 48 -4.87 -3.49 3.42
CA LEU A 48 -6.30 -3.43 3.66
C LEU A 48 -6.71 -2.28 4.58
N ALA A 49 -6.03 -2.07 5.70
CA ALA A 49 -6.45 -1.05 6.66
C ALA A 49 -6.07 0.38 6.24
N VAL A 50 -4.99 0.53 5.46
CA VAL A 50 -4.43 1.83 5.11
C VAL A 50 -4.60 2.14 3.63
N LEU A 51 -4.07 1.32 2.73
CA LEU A 51 -4.07 1.65 1.29
C LEU A 51 -5.47 1.54 0.67
N ALA A 52 -6.23 0.50 0.99
CA ALA A 52 -7.55 0.25 0.42
C ALA A 52 -8.54 1.42 0.63
N PRO A 53 -8.71 2.00 1.83
CA PRO A 53 -9.57 3.18 2.00
C PRO A 53 -9.12 4.37 1.15
N GLN A 54 -7.81 4.60 1.05
CA GLN A 54 -7.29 5.73 0.26
C GLN A 54 -7.58 5.54 -1.23
N LEU A 55 -7.44 4.33 -1.75
CA LEU A 55 -7.77 3.99 -3.13
C LEU A 55 -9.28 4.06 -3.40
N TYR A 56 -10.10 3.56 -2.47
CA TYR A 56 -11.56 3.65 -2.58
C TYR A 56 -12.03 5.10 -2.59
N LEU A 57 -11.50 5.94 -1.70
CA LEU A 57 -11.83 7.36 -1.67
C LEU A 57 -11.30 8.07 -2.92
N ALA A 58 -10.11 7.74 -3.41
CA ALA A 58 -9.61 8.29 -4.67
C ALA A 58 -10.53 7.99 -5.87
N ALA A 59 -11.26 6.87 -5.84
CA ALA A 59 -12.17 6.48 -6.92
C ALA A 59 -13.60 7.02 -6.77
N THR A 60 -14.00 7.43 -5.56
CA THR A 60 -15.43 7.67 -5.26
C THR A 60 -15.72 9.02 -4.61
N ASP A 61 -14.69 9.75 -4.21
CA ASP A 61 -14.78 11.06 -3.58
C ASP A 61 -14.26 12.16 -4.50
N ASP A 62 -15.01 13.26 -4.57
CA ASP A 62 -14.72 14.41 -5.43
C ASP A 62 -14.17 15.61 -4.62
N ASP A 63 -14.25 15.57 -3.29
CA ASP A 63 -13.84 16.68 -2.42
C ASP A 63 -12.31 16.85 -2.37
N ILE A 64 -11.57 15.74 -2.36
CA ILE A 64 -10.10 15.73 -2.39
C ILE A 64 -9.64 15.08 -3.69
N SER A 65 -8.67 15.71 -4.36
CA SER A 65 -8.15 15.17 -5.62
C SER A 65 -7.69 13.70 -5.46
N PRO A 66 -8.09 12.79 -6.38
CA PRO A 66 -7.67 11.39 -6.37
C PRO A 66 -6.14 11.22 -6.28
N ARG A 67 -5.42 12.12 -6.95
CA ARG A 67 -3.94 12.15 -6.96
C ARG A 67 -3.37 12.36 -5.55
N THR A 68 -3.96 13.23 -4.74
CA THR A 68 -3.53 13.44 -3.35
C THR A 68 -3.71 12.18 -2.52
N ARG A 69 -4.87 11.52 -2.64
CA ARG A 69 -5.19 10.29 -1.88
C ARG A 69 -4.26 9.14 -2.24
N VAL A 70 -3.97 8.94 -3.53
CA VAL A 70 -3.01 7.93 -4.00
C VAL A 70 -1.59 8.22 -3.47
N ARG A 71 -1.13 9.48 -3.51
CA ARG A 71 0.18 9.86 -2.96
C ARG A 71 0.30 9.51 -1.49
N VAL A 72 -0.69 9.90 -0.68
CA VAL A 72 -0.71 9.59 0.76
C VAL A 72 -0.70 8.07 0.98
N GLY A 73 -1.52 7.33 0.24
CA GLY A 73 -1.57 5.87 0.32
C GLY A 73 -0.22 5.21 0.03
N VAL A 74 0.45 5.61 -1.04
CA VAL A 74 1.77 5.08 -1.42
C VAL A 74 2.85 5.45 -0.40
N ILE A 75 2.85 6.68 0.12
CA ILE A 75 3.80 7.10 1.16
C ILE A 75 3.64 6.25 2.41
N LEU A 76 2.40 6.08 2.90
CA LEU A 76 2.12 5.26 4.07
C LEU A 76 2.50 3.79 3.82
N LEU A 77 2.16 3.24 2.65
CA LEU A 77 2.55 1.89 2.27
C LEU A 77 4.07 1.68 2.34
N GLY A 78 4.85 2.65 1.85
CA GLY A 78 6.31 2.64 1.93
C GLY A 78 6.82 2.67 3.37
N LEU A 79 6.23 3.51 4.24
CA LEU A 79 6.60 3.56 5.67
C LEU A 79 6.31 2.24 6.38
N PHE A 80 5.15 1.63 6.12
CA PHE A 80 4.84 0.31 6.65
C PHE A 80 5.78 -0.76 6.09
N ALA A 81 6.15 -0.69 4.82
CA ALA A 81 7.08 -1.64 4.23
C ALA A 81 8.44 -1.59 4.91
N LEU A 82 8.94 -0.40 5.26
CA LEU A 82 10.18 -0.24 6.03
C LEU A 82 10.06 -0.79 7.47
N GLY A 83 8.89 -0.69 8.09
CA GLY A 83 8.66 -1.24 9.43
C GLY A 83 8.51 -2.76 9.47
N PHE A 84 8.02 -3.36 8.37
CA PHE A 84 7.81 -4.81 8.24
C PHE A 84 8.97 -5.55 7.56
N ALA A 85 9.82 -4.83 6.81
CA ALA A 85 11.02 -5.39 6.25
C ALA A 85 12.05 -5.58 7.35
N ASP A 86 12.54 -6.82 7.54
CA ASP A 86 13.71 -7.06 8.37
C ASP A 86 14.97 -6.82 7.51
N PRO A 87 15.79 -5.80 7.81
CA PRO A 87 17.01 -5.56 7.09
C PRO A 87 18.07 -6.55 7.59
N GLU A 88 18.13 -7.73 6.96
CA GLU A 88 19.32 -8.57 6.97
C GLU A 88 20.18 -8.24 5.71
N PRO A 89 21.01 -7.18 5.75
CA PRO A 89 21.85 -6.82 4.62
C PRO A 89 22.89 -7.91 4.38
N GLY A 90 22.81 -8.58 3.22
CA GLY A 90 23.89 -9.46 2.73
C GLY A 90 23.48 -10.81 2.16
N ARG A 91 22.20 -11.19 2.16
CA ARG A 91 21.78 -12.53 1.67
C ARG A 91 21.87 -12.74 0.15
N GLY A 92 22.07 -11.70 -0.65
CA GLY A 92 22.28 -11.83 -2.10
C GLY A 92 21.23 -12.74 -2.78
N LEU A 93 21.68 -13.65 -3.63
CA LEU A 93 20.82 -14.65 -4.29
C LEU A 93 20.35 -15.79 -3.37
N ALA A 94 20.90 -15.93 -2.14
CA ALA A 94 20.50 -16.98 -1.21
C ALA A 94 19.07 -16.77 -0.65
N VAL A 95 18.49 -15.58 -0.84
CA VAL A 95 17.12 -15.24 -0.44
C VAL A 95 16.06 -16.15 -1.08
N PHE A 96 16.33 -16.72 -2.26
CA PHE A 96 15.37 -17.60 -2.94
C PHE A 96 15.22 -18.98 -2.29
N GLY A 97 16.13 -19.36 -1.38
CA GLY A 97 16.06 -20.60 -0.62
C GLY A 97 15.36 -20.48 0.73
N ASP A 98 15.04 -19.26 1.16
CA ASP A 98 14.41 -18.96 2.45
C ASP A 98 13.11 -18.18 2.22
N LEU A 99 11.99 -18.82 2.52
CA LEU A 99 10.66 -18.25 2.31
C LEU A 99 10.43 -17.00 3.17
N GLU A 100 10.96 -16.96 4.39
CA GLU A 100 10.81 -15.82 5.29
C GLU A 100 11.59 -14.62 4.76
N ALA A 101 12.85 -14.85 4.37
CA ALA A 101 13.67 -13.81 3.75
C ALA A 101 13.05 -13.28 2.44
N LEU A 102 12.47 -14.17 1.62
CA LEU A 102 11.77 -13.78 0.40
C LEU A 102 10.56 -12.88 0.70
N GLN A 103 9.80 -13.16 1.77
CA GLN A 103 8.67 -12.32 2.18
C GLN A 103 9.11 -10.90 2.52
N HIS A 104 10.18 -10.73 3.30
CA HIS A 104 10.70 -9.38 3.61
C HIS A 104 11.19 -8.63 2.36
N VAL A 105 11.83 -9.33 1.42
CA VAL A 105 12.22 -8.74 0.12
C VAL A 105 10.99 -8.32 -0.68
N LEU A 106 9.94 -9.14 -0.73
CA LEU A 106 8.71 -8.80 -1.42
C LEU A 106 8.04 -7.56 -0.82
N ILE A 107 8.02 -7.42 0.51
CA ILE A 107 7.50 -6.23 1.19
C ILE A 107 8.28 -4.98 0.74
N LEU A 108 9.61 -5.04 0.70
CA LEU A 108 10.45 -3.96 0.19
C LEU A 108 10.17 -3.65 -1.27
N VAL A 109 10.08 -4.66 -2.13
CA VAL A 109 9.78 -4.49 -3.56
C VAL A 109 8.42 -3.84 -3.76
N ILE A 110 7.40 -4.22 -2.98
CA ILE A 110 6.07 -3.62 -3.03
C ILE A 110 6.12 -2.15 -2.60
N GLY A 111 6.69 -1.86 -1.42
CA GLY A 111 6.74 -0.50 -0.88
C GLY A 111 7.60 0.44 -1.73
N ALA A 112 8.84 0.04 -2.00
CA ALA A 112 9.77 0.83 -2.81
C ALA A 112 9.32 0.91 -4.28
N GLY A 113 8.82 -0.20 -4.85
CA GLY A 113 8.31 -0.23 -6.21
C GLY A 113 7.11 0.68 -6.42
N ALA A 114 6.16 0.70 -5.46
CA ALA A 114 5.04 1.63 -5.50
C ALA A 114 5.49 3.09 -5.43
N PHE A 115 6.49 3.40 -4.58
CA PHE A 115 7.06 4.74 -4.49
C PHE A 115 7.77 5.17 -5.80
N VAL A 116 8.60 4.30 -6.37
CA VAL A 116 9.27 4.53 -7.66
C VAL A 116 8.25 4.74 -8.77
N ALA A 117 7.21 3.90 -8.83
CA ALA A 117 6.13 4.03 -9.81
C ALA A 117 5.40 5.38 -9.68
N LEU A 118 5.12 5.82 -8.44
CA LEU A 118 4.53 7.13 -8.18
C LEU A 118 5.44 8.25 -8.69
N VAL A 119 6.74 8.21 -8.37
CA VAL A 119 7.70 9.23 -8.82
C VAL A 119 7.78 9.27 -10.35
N CYS A 120 7.92 8.11 -11.02
CA CYS A 120 7.92 8.03 -12.48
C CYS A 120 6.64 8.61 -13.09
N TYR A 121 5.48 8.28 -12.52
CA TYR A 121 4.20 8.83 -12.95
C TYR A 121 4.15 10.36 -12.80
N GLU A 122 4.62 10.89 -11.68
CA GLU A 122 4.64 12.33 -11.41
C GLU A 122 5.52 13.09 -12.41
N PHE A 123 6.70 12.56 -12.75
CA PHE A 123 7.56 13.12 -13.78
C PHE A 123 6.88 13.11 -15.15
N VAL A 124 6.33 11.97 -15.58
CA VAL A 124 5.66 11.84 -16.89
C VAL A 124 4.46 12.78 -16.99
N ALA A 125 3.64 12.87 -15.94
CA ALA A 125 2.51 13.77 -15.89
C ALA A 125 2.96 15.24 -15.96
N GLY A 126 4.04 15.60 -15.25
CA GLY A 126 4.62 16.94 -15.31
C GLY A 126 5.11 17.33 -16.70
N PHE A 127 5.75 16.41 -17.44
CA PHE A 127 6.17 16.66 -18.83
C PHE A 127 4.98 16.91 -19.76
N ARG A 128 3.92 16.10 -19.65
CA ARG A 128 2.71 16.29 -20.48
C ARG A 128 2.04 17.63 -20.24
N SER A 129 1.93 18.05 -18.98
CA SER A 129 1.32 19.35 -18.65
C SER A 129 2.09 20.52 -19.27
N ARG A 130 3.42 20.46 -19.33
CA ARG A 130 4.23 21.52 -19.94
C ARG A 130 4.09 21.58 -21.46
N ALA A 131 4.04 20.43 -22.13
CA ALA A 131 3.90 20.38 -23.59
C ALA A 131 2.59 21.04 -24.07
N ILE A 132 1.49 20.83 -23.34
CA ILE A 132 0.18 21.39 -23.67
C ILE A 132 0.18 22.93 -23.52
N THR A 133 0.85 23.47 -22.50
CA THR A 133 0.95 24.92 -22.30
C THR A 133 1.73 25.60 -23.44
N THR A 134 2.81 24.98 -23.93
CA THR A 134 3.63 25.54 -25.00
C THR A 134 2.92 25.59 -26.36
N GLU A 135 2.06 24.61 -26.68
CA GLU A 135 1.25 24.67 -27.91
C GLU A 135 0.21 25.81 -27.85
N THR A 136 -0.39 26.02 -26.69
CA THR A 136 -1.46 27.03 -26.50
C THR A 136 -0.95 28.47 -26.56
N GLU A 137 0.31 28.74 -26.19
CA GLU A 137 0.94 30.07 -26.33
C GLU A 137 1.40 30.39 -27.77
N SER A 138 1.39 29.41 -28.69
CA SER A 138 1.85 29.56 -30.08
C SER A 138 0.76 29.81 -31.11
N THR A 139 -0.51 29.78 -30.69
CA THR A 139 -1.71 30.07 -31.49
C THR A 139 -2.36 31.38 -31.07
#